data_AF-A6H953-F1
#
_entry.id   AF-A6H953-F1
#
_cell.length_a   1.000
_cell.length_b   1.000
_cell.length_c   1.000
_cell.angle_alpha   90.00
_cell.angle_beta   90.00
_cell.angle_gamma   90.00
#
_symmetry.space_group_name_H-M   'P 1'
#
loop_
_entity.id
_entity.type
_entity.pdbx_description
1 polymer ?
#
loop_
_entity_poly.entity_id
_entity_poly.type
_entity_poly.pdbx_seq_one_letter_code
_entity_poly.pdbx_strand_id
1 'polypeptide(L)'
;MGIRNLTQRYMNGARAYAAWAASQAKAPFDLLVLGIGPVIVFGLVAHTLLAFLPTWAMYAAGALLVLAALPLALHVLREYALRYGRK
;
A
#
# COMPACT_ATOMS: atom_id res chain seq x y z
N MET A 1 19.03 -10.22 -14.39
CA MET A 1 19.16 -10.19 -12.91
C MET A 1 18.57 -8.93 -12.24
N GLY A 2 18.50 -7.76 -12.89
CA GLY A 2 18.06 -6.51 -12.25
C GLY A 2 16.60 -6.46 -11.74
N ILE A 3 15.64 -6.97 -12.51
CA ILE A 3 14.20 -6.86 -12.15
C ILE A 3 13.86 -7.67 -10.89
N ARG A 4 14.38 -8.91 -10.74
CA ARG A 4 14.19 -9.71 -9.51
C ARG A 4 14.70 -9.00 -8.25
N ASN A 5 15.83 -8.29 -8.35
CA ASN A 5 16.39 -7.52 -7.24
C ASN A 5 15.48 -6.34 -6.87
N LEU A 6 14.93 -5.64 -7.85
CA LEU A 6 13.97 -4.55 -7.67
C LEU A 6 12.68 -5.03 -6.98
N THR A 7 12.07 -6.11 -7.47
CA THR A 7 10.89 -6.71 -6.85
C THR A 7 11.17 -7.13 -5.41
N GLN A 8 12.34 -7.72 -5.14
CA GLN A 8 12.69 -8.17 -3.79
C GLN A 8 12.92 -7.00 -2.82
N ARG A 9 13.59 -5.93 -3.27
CA ARG A 9 13.75 -4.69 -2.48
C ARG A 9 12.39 -4.05 -2.17
N TYR A 10 11.52 -3.97 -3.17
CA TYR A 10 10.17 -3.46 -3.00
C TYR A 10 9.37 -4.28 -1.97
N MET A 11 9.40 -5.61 -2.08
CA MET A 11 8.72 -6.49 -1.11
C MET A 11 9.31 -6.40 0.29
N ASN A 12 10.62 -6.23 0.42
CA ASN A 12 11.27 -5.97 1.71
C ASN A 12 10.81 -4.63 2.31
N GLY A 13 10.65 -3.60 1.48
CA GLY A 13 10.09 -2.31 1.90
C GLY A 13 8.65 -2.43 2.39
N ALA A 14 7.79 -3.14 1.66
CA ALA A 14 6.40 -3.39 2.08
C ALA A 14 6.31 -4.12 3.43
N ARG A 15 7.21 -5.08 3.67
CA ARG A 15 7.31 -5.77 4.97
C ARG A 15 7.81 -4.87 6.08
N ALA A 16 8.82 -4.04 5.82
CA ALA A 16 9.33 -3.07 6.78
C ALA A 16 8.26 -2.05 7.16
N TYR A 17 7.49 -1.56 6.17
CA TYR A 17 6.34 -0.70 6.42
C TYR A 17 5.28 -1.39 7.28
N ALA A 18 4.94 -2.65 6.98
CA ALA A 18 3.97 -3.39 7.78
C ALA A 18 4.43 -3.58 9.23
N ALA A 19 5.70 -3.91 9.46
CA ALA A 19 6.27 -4.01 10.80
C ALA A 19 6.24 -2.66 11.54
N TRP A 20 6.54 -1.57 10.84
CA TRP A 20 6.43 -0.23 11.41
C TRP A 20 4.98 0.14 11.73
N ALA A 21 4.04 -0.06 10.81
CA ALA A 21 2.62 0.21 11.04
C ALA A 21 2.10 -0.59 12.25
N ALA A 22 2.57 -1.83 12.38
CA ALA A 22 2.26 -2.68 13.50
C ALA A 22 2.92 -2.26 14.82
N SER A 23 4.05 -1.53 14.81
CA SER A 23 4.61 -0.93 16.02
C SER A 23 3.87 0.33 16.46
N GLN A 24 3.24 1.05 15.52
CA GLN A 24 2.47 2.27 15.82
C GLN A 24 1.03 1.98 16.24
N ALA A 25 0.44 0.88 15.77
CA ALA A 25 -0.95 0.57 16.05
C ALA A 25 -1.20 0.18 17.51
N LYS A 26 -2.04 0.95 18.20
CA LYS A 26 -2.49 0.69 19.57
C LYS A 26 -3.87 0.02 19.58
N ALA A 27 -4.67 0.28 18.56
CA ALA A 27 -5.97 -0.33 18.34
C ALA A 27 -6.01 -1.11 17.00
N PRO A 28 -6.96 -2.04 16.82
CA PRO A 28 -7.15 -2.75 15.55
C PRO A 28 -7.45 -1.81 14.39
N PHE A 29 -8.20 -0.73 14.66
CA PHE A 29 -8.56 0.28 13.67
C PHE A 29 -7.34 1.02 13.11
N ASP A 30 -6.31 1.24 13.93
CA ASP A 30 -5.08 1.92 13.51
C ASP A 30 -4.39 1.15 12.37
N LEU A 31 -4.36 -0.19 12.44
CA LEU A 31 -3.80 -1.02 11.38
C LEU A 31 -4.61 -0.92 10.07
N LEU A 32 -5.93 -0.84 10.16
CA LEU A 32 -6.78 -0.66 8.98
C LEU A 32 -6.49 0.69 8.32
N VAL A 33 -6.37 1.75 9.11
CA VAL A 33 -6.03 3.10 8.62
C VAL A 33 -4.61 3.12 8.04
N LEU A 34 -3.63 2.52 8.71
CA LEU A 34 -2.24 2.47 8.23
C LEU A 34 -2.07 1.55 7.01
N GLY A 35 -2.97 0.58 6.82
CA GLY A 35 -2.98 -0.30 5.64
C GLY A 35 -3.68 0.32 4.43
N ILE A 36 -4.86 0.90 4.62
CA ILE A 36 -5.69 1.47 3.54
C ILE A 36 -5.28 2.92 3.22
N GLY A 37 -4.82 3.68 4.23
CA GLY A 37 -4.41 5.07 4.10
C GLY A 37 -3.41 5.31 2.96
N PRO A 38 -2.32 4.53 2.84
CA PRO A 38 -1.42 4.63 1.70
C PRO A 38 -2.13 4.48 0.35
N VAL A 39 -3.06 3.53 0.21
CA VAL A 39 -3.82 3.34 -1.04
C VAL A 39 -4.64 4.59 -1.39
N ILE A 40 -5.28 5.21 -0.41
CA ILE A 40 -6.02 6.46 -0.59
C ILE A 40 -5.08 7.59 -0.98
N VAL A 41 -3.94 7.73 -0.29
CA VAL A 41 -2.93 8.77 -0.60
C VAL A 41 -2.40 8.59 -2.02
N PHE A 42 -2.05 7.37 -2.44
CA PHE A 42 -1.62 7.10 -3.81
C PHE A 42 -2.71 7.39 -4.83
N GLY A 43 -3.97 7.06 -4.54
CA GLY A 43 -5.10 7.39 -5.40
C GLY A 43 -5.31 8.91 -5.54
N LEU A 44 -5.20 9.66 -4.44
CA LEU A 44 -5.31 11.11 -4.45
C LEU A 44 -4.15 11.75 -5.21
N VAL A 45 -2.92 11.30 -4.96
CA VAL A 45 -1.73 11.74 -5.68
C VAL A 45 -1.84 11.42 -7.17
N ALA A 46 -2.33 10.23 -7.53
CA ALA A 46 -2.59 9.89 -8.91
C ALA A 46 -3.62 10.85 -9.52
N HIS A 47 -4.72 11.11 -8.82
CA HIS A 47 -5.76 12.01 -9.33
C HIS A 47 -5.26 13.45 -9.50
N THR A 48 -4.50 13.99 -8.53
CA THR A 48 -4.01 15.36 -8.57
C THR A 48 -2.86 15.54 -9.55
N LEU A 49 -1.89 14.62 -9.55
CA LEU A 49 -0.73 14.71 -10.43
C LEU A 49 -1.06 14.33 -11.87
N LEU A 50 -2.08 13.51 -12.13
CA LEU A 50 -2.42 13.09 -13.47
C LEU A 50 -3.63 13.83 -14.04
N ALA A 51 -4.14 14.86 -13.36
CA ALA A 51 -5.30 15.63 -13.79
C ALA A 51 -5.10 16.33 -15.16
N PHE A 52 -3.85 16.56 -15.57
CA PHE A 52 -3.52 17.16 -16.85
C PHE A 52 -3.55 16.16 -18.02
N LEU A 53 -3.60 14.86 -17.74
CA LEU A 53 -3.66 13.81 -18.76
C LEU A 53 -5.10 13.61 -19.25
N PRO A 54 -5.27 13.09 -20.49
CA PRO A 54 -6.55 12.55 -20.92
C PRO A 54 -7.07 11.50 -19.93
N THR A 55 -8.39 11.47 -19.73
CA THR A 55 -9.05 10.62 -18.71
C THR A 55 -8.63 9.15 -18.77
N TRP A 56 -8.49 8.58 -19.96
CA TRP A 56 -8.03 7.19 -20.13
C TRP A 56 -6.62 6.95 -19.59
N ALA A 57 -5.70 7.89 -19.78
CA ALA A 57 -4.31 7.79 -19.34
C ALA A 57 -4.20 8.02 -17.83
N MET A 58 -5.00 8.95 -17.30
CA MET A 58 -5.15 9.15 -15.85
C MET A 58 -5.62 7.85 -15.17
N TYR A 59 -6.64 7.17 -15.70
CA TYR A 59 -7.12 5.91 -15.13
C TYR A 59 -6.09 4.78 -15.22
N ALA A 60 -5.39 4.65 -16.35
CA ALA A 60 -4.36 3.63 -16.52
C ALA A 60 -3.19 3.81 -15.53
N ALA A 61 -2.66 5.02 -15.42
CA ALA A 61 -1.57 5.30 -14.49
C ALA A 61 -2.03 5.24 -13.02
N GLY A 62 -3.26 5.68 -12.72
CA GLY A 62 -3.87 5.52 -11.41
C GLY A 62 -4.02 4.05 -11.00
N ALA A 63 -4.46 3.19 -11.91
CA ALA A 63 -4.56 1.76 -11.67
C ALA A 63 -3.20 1.13 -11.37
N LEU A 64 -2.13 1.53 -12.07
CA LEU A 64 -0.77 1.06 -11.80
C LEU A 64 -0.26 1.52 -10.43
N LEU A 65 -0.54 2.75 -10.03
CA LEU A 65 -0.16 3.28 -8.71
C LEU A 65 -0.91 2.55 -7.58
N VAL A 66 -2.19 2.29 -7.75
CA VAL A 66 -2.98 1.49 -6.79
C VAL A 66 -2.44 0.06 -6.72
N LEU A 67 -2.13 -0.56 -7.86
CA LEU A 67 -1.53 -1.90 -7.91
C LEU A 67 -0.18 -1.93 -7.18
N ALA A 68 0.62 -0.88 -7.32
CA ALA A 68 1.87 -0.71 -6.61
C ALA A 68 1.71 -0.37 -5.11
N ALA A 69 0.51 0.01 -4.66
CA ALA A 69 0.22 0.24 -3.24
C ALA A 69 -0.33 -1.01 -2.54
N LEU A 70 -0.94 -1.94 -3.29
CA LEU A 70 -1.57 -3.16 -2.74
C LEU A 70 -0.65 -3.98 -1.83
N PRO A 71 0.63 -4.23 -2.16
CA PRO A 71 1.51 -5.03 -1.30
C PRO A 71 1.71 -4.41 0.08
N LEU A 72 1.70 -3.07 0.21
CA LEU A 72 1.75 -2.39 1.50
C LEU A 72 0.49 -2.69 2.31
N ALA A 73 -0.67 -2.47 1.70
CA ALA A 73 -1.96 -2.71 2.34
C ALA A 73 -2.12 -4.18 2.77
N LEU A 74 -1.77 -5.13 1.89
CA LEU A 74 -1.89 -6.57 2.17
C LEU A 74 -0.96 -7.02 3.30
N HIS A 75 0.28 -6.52 3.38
CA HIS A 75 1.17 -6.89 4.48
C HIS A 75 0.71 -6.31 5.81
N VAL A 76 0.16 -5.10 5.83
CA VAL A 76 -0.45 -4.52 7.04
C VAL A 76 -1.72 -5.28 7.44
N LEU A 77 -2.58 -5.63 6.49
CA LEU A 77 -3.78 -6.43 6.74
C LEU A 77 -3.45 -7.83 7.26
N ARG A 78 -2.32 -8.40 6.81
CA ARG A 78 -1.80 -9.66 7.34
C ARG A 78 -1.41 -9.51 8.82
N GLU A 79 -0.71 -8.45 9.21
CA GLU A 79 -0.41 -8.16 10.62
C GLU A 79 -1.68 -7.97 11.45
N TYR A 80 -2.69 -7.29 10.88
CA TYR A 80 -4.02 -7.18 11.50
C TYR A 80 -4.66 -8.56 11.73
N ALA A 81 -4.68 -9.42 10.71
CA ALA A 81 -5.23 -10.76 10.82
C ALA A 81 -4.45 -11.64 11.81
N LEU A 82 -3.13 -11.50 11.91
CA LEU A 82 -2.32 -12.26 12.87
C LEU A 82 -2.56 -11.83 14.32
N ARG A 83 -2.80 -10.53 14.57
CA ARG A 83 -2.98 -9.98 15.92
C ARG A 83 -4.41 -10.03 16.42
N TYR A 84 -5.37 -9.82 15.53
CA TYR A 84 -6.79 -9.64 15.84
C TYR A 84 -7.72 -10.57 15.08
N GLY A 85 -7.19 -11.37 14.15
CA GLY A 85 -7.96 -12.43 13.52
C GLY A 85 -8.38 -13.46 14.55
N ARG A 86 -9.62 -13.93 14.42
CA ARG A 86 -10.22 -14.99 15.23
C ARG A 86 -9.25 -16.17 15.37
N LYS A 87 -8.97 -16.58 16.61
CA LYS A 87 -8.61 -17.97 16.90
C LYS A 87 -9.79 -18.88 16.59
#